data_AF-A0A6N2MLQ0-F1
#
_entry.id   AF-A0A6N2MLQ0-F1
#
_cell.length_a   1.000
_cell.length_b   1.000
_cell.length_c   1.000
_cell.angle_alpha   90.00
_cell.angle_beta   90.00
_cell.angle_gamma   90.00
#
_symmetry.space_group_name_H-M   'P 1'
#
loop_
_entity.id
_entity.type
_entity.pdbx_description
1 polymer ?
#
loop_
_entity_poly.entity_id
_entity_poly.type
_entity_poly.pdbx_seq_one_letter_code
_entity_poly.pdbx_strand_id
1 'polypeptide(L)'
;MLTGRSEYQRNATVKNLQLEGYSDWERLILRESSDQGKPATLYKSQRRLELINEGYRIQGNSGDQWSDLSGFAVSERSFKLPNPLYYIP
;
A
#
# COMPACT_ATOMS: atom_id res chain seq x y z
N MET A 1 -3.13 4.13 4.42
CA MET A 1 -3.16 3.78 2.98
C MET A 1 -1.72 3.61 2.47
N LEU A 2 -1.43 2.47 1.84
CA LEU A 2 -0.10 2.09 1.34
C LEU A 2 -0.20 1.83 -0.17
N THR A 3 0.59 2.54 -0.98
CA THR A 3 0.47 2.50 -2.45
C THR A 3 1.83 2.34 -3.15
N GLY A 4 1.80 1.85 -4.39
CA GLY A 4 2.99 1.76 -5.24
C GLY A 4 3.37 3.06 -5.95
N ARG A 5 2.57 4.13 -5.81
CA ARG A 5 2.89 5.47 -6.36
C ARG A 5 4.13 6.04 -5.70
N SER A 6 4.89 6.86 -6.43
CA SER A 6 6.08 7.53 -5.92
C SER A 6 5.74 8.86 -5.24
N GLU A 7 6.56 9.28 -4.26
CA GLU A 7 6.36 10.49 -3.45
C GLU A 7 6.10 11.77 -4.28
N TYR A 8 6.72 11.92 -5.46
CA TYR A 8 6.47 13.08 -6.33
C TYR A 8 5.00 13.20 -6.77
N GLN A 9 4.21 12.12 -6.69
CA GLN A 9 2.78 12.06 -7.01
C GLN A 9 1.87 12.32 -5.81
N ARG A 10 2.43 12.64 -4.62
CA ARG A 10 1.66 12.80 -3.38
C ARG A 10 0.54 13.83 -3.52
N ASN A 11 0.85 15.03 -3.98
CA ASN A 11 -0.14 16.12 -4.06
C ASN A 11 -1.31 15.78 -4.98
N ALA A 12 -1.02 15.19 -6.15
CA ALA A 12 -2.06 14.72 -7.07
C ALA A 12 -2.89 13.57 -6.47
N THR A 13 -2.24 12.66 -5.74
CA THR A 13 -2.92 11.54 -5.06
C THR A 13 -3.86 12.05 -3.97
N VAL A 14 -3.40 12.95 -3.10
CA VAL A 14 -4.21 13.55 -2.03
C VAL A 14 -5.40 14.30 -2.62
N LYS A 15 -5.17 15.13 -3.64
CA LYS A 15 -6.25 15.89 -4.30
C LYS A 15 -7.34 14.96 -4.84
N ASN A 16 -6.96 13.89 -5.55
CA ASN A 16 -7.95 12.97 -6.12
C ASN A 16 -8.69 12.18 -5.03
N LEU A 17 -7.99 11.76 -3.96
CA LEU A 17 -8.65 11.09 -2.83
C LEU A 17 -9.71 11.99 -2.17
N GLN A 18 -9.37 13.26 -1.93
CA GLN A 18 -10.29 14.23 -1.34
C GLN A 18 -11.49 14.52 -2.25
N LEU A 19 -11.28 14.63 -3.56
CA LEU A 19 -12.36 14.82 -4.52
C LEU A 19 -13.37 13.66 -4.52
N GLU A 20 -12.90 12.43 -4.31
CA GLU A 20 -13.73 11.23 -4.20
C GLU A 20 -14.27 11.01 -2.77
N GLY A 21 -14.10 11.97 -1.86
CA GLY A 21 -14.65 11.93 -0.51
C GLY A 21 -13.82 11.13 0.51
N TYR A 22 -12.61 10.72 0.16
CA TYR A 22 -11.68 10.12 1.13
C TYR A 22 -10.84 11.23 1.78
N SER A 23 -10.86 11.34 3.11
CA SER A 23 -10.07 12.34 3.84
C SER A 23 -9.42 11.82 5.13
N ASP A 24 -9.98 10.76 5.72
CA ASP A 24 -9.69 10.40 7.12
C ASP A 24 -8.71 9.23 7.25
N TRP A 25 -7.73 9.13 6.35
CA TRP A 25 -6.64 8.17 6.52
C TRP A 25 -5.65 8.68 7.58
N GLU A 26 -5.17 7.78 8.43
CA GLU A 26 -4.14 8.13 9.41
C GLU A 26 -2.78 8.43 8.74
N ARG A 27 -2.41 7.63 7.73
CA ARG A 27 -1.17 7.81 6.96
C ARG A 27 -1.38 7.49 5.49
N LEU A 28 -0.66 8.22 4.64
CA LEU A 28 -0.54 7.97 3.21
C LEU A 28 0.93 7.68 2.89
N ILE A 29 1.26 6.41 2.66
CA ILE A 29 2.61 5.89 2.46
C ILE A 29 2.82 5.63 0.95
N LEU A 30 3.74 6.38 0.34
CA LEU A 30 4.15 6.26 -1.06
C LEU A 30 5.60 5.76 -1.13
N ARG A 31 6.07 5.39 -2.32
CA ARG A 31 7.46 4.99 -2.57
C ARG A 31 8.37 6.21 -2.55
N GLU A 32 9.41 6.13 -1.73
CA GLU A 32 10.48 7.13 -1.73
C GLU A 32 11.46 6.87 -2.88
N SER A 33 12.43 7.78 -3.06
CA SER A 33 13.55 7.56 -3.99
C SER A 33 14.37 6.32 -3.62
N SER A 34 14.49 6.02 -2.32
CA SER A 34 15.17 4.84 -1.78
C SER A 34 14.46 3.51 -2.10
N ASP A 35 13.19 3.57 -2.52
CA ASP A 35 12.37 2.41 -2.84
C ASP A 35 12.35 2.08 -4.34
N GLN A 36 13.01 2.88 -5.17
CA GLN A 36 13.06 2.64 -6.61
C GLN A 36 13.73 1.29 -6.92
N GLY A 37 13.13 0.53 -7.84
CA GLY A 37 13.59 -0.82 -8.21
C GLY A 37 13.23 -1.93 -7.21
N LYS A 38 12.76 -1.62 -5.99
CA LYS A 38 12.31 -2.67 -5.06
C LYS A 38 11.02 -3.34 -5.57
N PRO A 39 10.94 -4.69 -5.61
CA PRO A 39 9.70 -5.40 -5.92
C PRO A 39 8.52 -4.92 -5.06
N ALA A 40 7.32 -4.89 -5.63
CA ALA A 40 6.12 -4.40 -4.94
C ALA A 40 5.84 -5.18 -3.64
N THR A 41 5.96 -6.51 -3.70
CA THR A 41 5.79 -7.40 -2.55
C THR A 41 6.77 -7.07 -1.43
N LEU A 42 8.05 -6.84 -1.76
CA LEU A 42 9.08 -6.52 -0.77
C LEU A 42 8.84 -5.14 -0.13
N TYR A 43 8.64 -4.11 -0.96
CA TYR A 43 8.35 -2.76 -0.48
C TYR A 43 7.12 -2.75 0.45
N LYS A 44 6.02 -3.36 0.04
CA LYS A 44 4.79 -3.37 0.85
C LYS A 44 4.93 -4.18 2.14
N SER A 45 5.65 -5.30 2.09
CA SER A 45 5.94 -6.09 3.29
C SER A 45 6.78 -5.30 4.30
N GLN A 46 7.80 -4.57 3.85
CA GLN A 46 8.62 -3.71 4.71
C GLN A 46 7.79 -2.62 5.36
N ARG A 47 6.95 -1.90 4.60
CA ARG A 47 6.09 -0.84 5.16
C ARG A 47 5.04 -1.38 6.14
N ARG A 48 4.51 -2.59 5.92
CA ARG A 48 3.64 -3.25 6.89
C ARG A 48 4.39 -3.66 8.16
N LEU A 49 5.62 -4.16 8.03
CA LEU A 49 6.45 -4.52 9.18
C LEU A 49 6.82 -3.29 10.02
N GLU A 50 7.12 -2.15 9.39
CA GLU A 50 7.34 -0.87 10.07
C GLU A 50 6.13 -0.52 10.95
N LEU A 51 4.91 -0.59 10.42
CA LEU A 51 3.68 -0.35 11.20
C LEU A 51 3.53 -1.36 12.37
N ILE A 52 3.82 -2.63 12.16
CA ILE A 52 3.76 -3.64 13.24
C ILE A 52 4.77 -3.33 14.34
N ASN A 53 6.00 -2.93 13.96
CA ASN A 53 7.05 -2.57 14.91
C ASN A 53 6.72 -1.30 15.70
N GLU A 54 5.90 -0.41 15.14
CA GLU A 54 5.35 0.75 15.83
C GLU A 54 4.18 0.40 16.77
N GLY A 55 3.77 -0.87 16.83
CA GLY A 55 2.73 -1.37 17.74
C GLY A 55 1.35 -1.54 17.11
N TYR A 56 1.19 -1.31 15.80
CA TYR A 56 -0.08 -1.53 15.12
C TYR A 56 -0.35 -3.02 14.89
N ARG A 57 -1.61 -3.43 14.99
CA ARG A 57 -2.08 -4.74 14.53
C ARG A 57 -2.87 -4.58 13.23
N ILE A 58 -2.38 -5.18 12.15
CA ILE A 58 -3.04 -5.12 10.84
C ILE A 58 -4.14 -6.19 10.77
N GLN A 59 -5.38 -5.79 11.03
CA GLN A 59 -6.55 -6.69 11.00
C GLN A 59 -6.96 -7.08 9.57
N GLY A 60 -6.90 -6.11 8.65
CA GLY A 60 -7.38 -6.26 7.28
C GLY A 60 -6.43 -5.64 6.26
N ASN A 61 -6.35 -6.24 5.08
CA ASN A 61 -5.65 -5.68 3.93
C ASN A 61 -6.45 -5.94 2.65
N SER A 62 -6.62 -4.89 1.83
CA SER A 62 -7.36 -4.97 0.58
C SER A 62 -6.48 -4.46 -0.55
N GLY A 63 -6.41 -5.21 -1.64
CA GLY A 63 -5.55 -4.91 -2.78
C GLY A 63 -5.98 -5.66 -4.03
N ASP A 64 -5.64 -5.11 -5.19
CA ASP A 64 -5.98 -5.67 -6.49
C ASP A 64 -4.89 -6.58 -7.06
N GLN A 65 -3.71 -6.64 -6.43
CA GLN A 65 -2.59 -7.49 -6.81
C GLN A 65 -2.21 -8.45 -5.68
N TRP A 66 -1.70 -9.64 -6.03
CA TRP A 66 -1.18 -10.57 -5.02
C TRP A 66 0.03 -10.00 -4.28
N SER A 67 0.80 -9.13 -4.92
CA SER A 67 1.90 -8.38 -4.31
C SER A 67 1.46 -7.41 -3.21
N ASP A 68 0.16 -7.06 -3.14
CA ASP A 68 -0.40 -6.27 -2.05
C ASP A 68 -0.63 -7.09 -0.79
N LEU A 69 -0.95 -8.38 -0.96
CA LEU A 69 -1.52 -9.25 0.07
C LEU A 69 -0.52 -10.30 0.57
N SER A 70 0.54 -10.56 -0.20
CA SER A 70 1.52 -11.61 0.06
C SER A 70 2.83 -11.05 0.64
N GLY A 71 3.79 -11.94 0.92
CA GLY A 71 5.08 -11.62 1.52
C GLY A 71 5.05 -11.84 3.03
N PHE A 72 5.66 -10.93 3.78
CA PHE A 72 5.67 -10.97 5.25
C PHE A 72 4.85 -9.80 5.82
N ALA A 73 4.67 -9.79 7.14
CA ALA A 73 3.84 -8.80 7.84
C ALA A 73 2.42 -8.71 7.23
N VAL A 74 1.84 -9.86 6.89
CA VAL A 74 0.52 -9.95 6.29
C VAL A 74 -0.55 -9.64 7.35
N SER A 75 -1.68 -9.08 6.90
CA SER A 75 -2.84 -8.86 7.75
C SER A 75 -3.46 -10.18 8.21
N GLU A 76 -4.23 -10.14 9.29
CA GLU A 76 -5.04 -11.28 9.73
C GLU A 76 -6.03 -11.76 8.66
N ARG A 77 -6.63 -10.83 7.90
CA ARG A 77 -7.46 -11.16 6.73
C ARG A 77 -7.15 -10.29 5.52
N SER A 78 -6.94 -10.94 4.38
CA SER A 78 -6.69 -10.28 3.11
C SER A 78 -7.88 -10.41 2.15
N PHE A 79 -8.13 -9.37 1.37
CA PHE A 79 -9.23 -9.27 0.41
C PHE A 79 -8.69 -8.89 -0.97
N LYS A 80 -8.78 -9.83 -1.92
CA LYS A 80 -8.33 -9.65 -3.29
C LYS A 80 -9.42 -9.02 -4.14
N LEU A 81 -9.18 -7.83 -4.65
CA LEU A 81 -10.04 -7.18 -5.63
C LEU A 81 -9.72 -7.68 -7.06
N PRO A 82 -10.71 -7.83 -7.95
CA PRO A 82 -10.46 -8.20 -9.34
C PRO A 82 -9.84 -7.02 -10.09
N ASN A 83 -8.78 -7.30 -10.86
CA ASN A 83 -8.20 -6.36 -11.82
C ASN A 83 -7.67 -7.14 -13.03
N PRO A 84 -8.37 -7.14 -14.17
CA PRO A 84 -7.96 -7.87 -15.37
C PRO A 84 -6.96 -7.11 -16.26
N LEU A 85 -6.64 -5.85 -15.93
CA LEU A 85 -5.90 -4.96 -16.84
C LEU A 85 -4.39 -5.20 -16.82
N TYR A 86 -3.83 -5.55 -15.65
CA TYR A 86 -2.39 -5.79 -15.51
C TYR A 86 -2.08 -6.69 -14.32
N TYR A 87 -0.87 -7.25 -14.33
CA TYR A 87 -0.33 -8.06 -13.26
C TYR A 87 1.00 -7.50 -12.77
N ILE A 88 1.14 -7.38 -11.45
CA ILE A 88 2.42 -7.05 -10.81
C ILE A 88 2.97 -8.32 -10.16
N PRO A 89 4.08 -8.88 -10.67
CA PRO A 89 4.74 -10.04 -10.07
C PRO A 89 5.17 -9.84 -8.62
#